data_AF-A0A7G9Z851-F1
#
_entry.id   AF-A0A7G9Z851-F1
#
_cell.length_a   1.000
_cell.length_b   1.000
_cell.length_c   1.000
_cell.angle_alpha   90.00
_cell.angle_beta   90.00
_cell.angle_gamma   90.00
#
_symmetry.space_group_name_H-M   'P 1'
#
loop_
_entity.id
_entity.type
_entity.pdbx_description
1 polymer ?
#
loop_
_entity_poly.entity_id
_entity_poly.type
_entity_poly.pdbx_seq_one_letter_code
_entity_poly.pdbx_strand_id
1 'polypeptide(L)' 'MKKKAEKEESVFGEILGEIPEFKDPIKAVAEGAKEIMQK' A
#
# COMPACT_ATOMS: atom_id res chain seq x y z
N MET A 1 -23.90 0.82 -12.53
CA MET A 1 -22.45 1.14 -12.55
C MET A 1 -21.75 0.93 -11.20
N LYS A 2 -22.41 1.13 -10.05
CA LYS A 2 -21.80 0.95 -8.70
C LYS A 2 -21.18 -0.43 -8.42
N LYS A 3 -21.81 -1.53 -8.85
CA LYS A 3 -21.32 -2.91 -8.64
C LYS A 3 -19.99 -3.25 -9.32
N LYS A 4 -19.59 -2.51 -10.37
CA LYS A 4 -18.30 -2.75 -11.04
C LYS A 4 -17.15 -2.11 -10.28
N ALA A 5 -17.37 -0.92 -9.73
CA ALA A 5 -16.38 -0.19 -8.93
C ALA A 5 -16.01 -0.95 -7.64
N GLU A 6 -17.00 -1.49 -6.90
CA GLU A 6 -16.73 -2.32 -5.71
C GLU A 6 -15.91 -3.57 -6.04
N LYS A 7 -16.15 -4.18 -7.21
CA LYS A 7 -15.42 -5.37 -7.65
C LYS A 7 -13.98 -5.02 -8.07
N GLU A 8 -13.78 -3.88 -8.73
CA GLU A 8 -12.45 -3.40 -9.10
C GLU A 8 -11.65 -3.02 -7.85
N GLU A 9 -12.25 -2.28 -6.91
CA GLU A 9 -11.62 -1.91 -5.62
C GLU A 9 -11.25 -3.14 -4.78
N SER A 10 -12.08 -4.19 -4.78
CA SER A 10 -11.78 -5.48 -4.14
C SER A 10 -10.54 -6.16 -4.74
N VAL A 11 -10.40 -6.18 -6.07
CA VAL A 11 -9.25 -6.80 -6.75
C VAL A 11 -7.97 -6.01 -6.50
N PHE A 12 -8.03 -4.68 -6.54
CA PHE A 12 -6.87 -3.84 -6.22
C PHE A 12 -6.46 -3.98 -4.75
N GLY A 13 -7.40 -4.07 -3.82
CA GLY A 13 -7.12 -4.31 -2.41
C GLY A 13 -6.43 -5.65 -2.15
N GLU A 14 -6.85 -6.72 -2.84
CA GLU A 14 -6.21 -8.03 -2.76
C GLU A 14 -4.77 -7.99 -3.29
N ILE A 15 -4.54 -7.43 -4.48
CA ILE A 15 -3.21 -7.41 -5.11
C ILE A 15 -2.25 -6.47 -4.35
N LEU A 16 -2.69 -5.25 -4.01
CA LEU A 16 -1.83 -4.27 -3.35
C LEU A 16 -1.61 -4.61 -1.87
N GLY A 17 -2.55 -5.32 -1.23
CA GLY A 17 -2.41 -5.76 0.17
C GLY A 17 -1.31 -6.80 0.39
N GLU A 18 -0.85 -7.49 -0.66
CA GLU A 18 0.31 -8.40 -0.60
C GLU A 18 1.65 -7.65 -0.56
N ILE A 19 1.69 -6.40 -1.01
CA ILE A 19 2.89 -5.58 -1.02
C ILE A 19 3.04 -4.91 0.36
N PRO A 20 4.09 -5.20 1.13
CA PRO A 20 4.26 -4.72 2.51
C PRO A 20 4.15 -3.19 2.65
N GLU A 21 4.65 -2.44 1.68
CA GLU A 21 4.66 -0.97 1.65
C GLU A 21 3.26 -0.39 1.44
N PHE A 22 2.38 -1.08 0.71
CA PHE A 22 0.99 -0.66 0.56
C PHE A 22 0.11 -1.15 1.72
N LYS A 23 0.51 -2.25 2.36
CA LYS A 23 -0.14 -2.77 3.58
C LYS A 23 0.11 -1.88 4.80
N ASP A 24 1.31 -1.34 4.95
CA ASP A 24 1.68 -0.41 6.01
C ASP A 24 2.51 0.78 5.46
N PRO A 25 1.85 1.74 4.80
CA PRO A 25 2.54 2.85 4.12
C PRO A 25 3.24 3.79 5.09
N ILE A 26 2.72 3.94 6.31
CA ILE A 26 3.35 4.80 7.32
C ILE A 26 4.68 4.18 7.77
N LYS A 27 4.70 2.86 8.02
CA LYS A 27 5.93 2.17 8.39
C LYS A 27 6.97 2.21 7.28
N ALA A 28 6.56 1.95 6.03
CA ALA A 28 7.47 1.98 4.88
C ALA A 28 8.12 3.36 4.70
N VAL A 29 7.35 4.44 4.84
CA VAL A 29 7.87 5.81 4.81
C VAL A 29 8.84 6.08 5.96
N ALA A 30 8.51 5.62 7.18
CA ALA A 30 9.37 5.81 8.34
C ALA A 30 10.72 5.08 8.22
N GLU A 31 10.71 3.86 7.70
CA GLU A 31 11.93 3.07 7.45
C GLU A 31 12.81 3.73 6.39
N GLY A 32 12.22 4.18 5.28
CA GLY A 32 12.94 4.92 4.24
C GLY A 32 13.52 6.24 4.74
N ALA A 33 12.77 7.00 5.54
CA ALA A 33 13.26 8.23 6.15
C ALA A 33 14.46 7.96 7.07
N LYS A 34 14.38 6.90 7.89
CA LYS A 34 15.47 6.50 8.79
C LYS A 34 16.75 6.13 8.01
N GLU A 35 16.63 5.40 6.91
CA GLU A 35 17.77 5.03 6.06
C GLU A 35 18.45 6.27 5.47
N ILE A 36 17.67 7.21 4.94
CA ILE A 36 18.20 8.45 4.33
C ILE A 36 18.90 9.31 5.38
N MET A 37 18.35 9.43 6.58
CA MET A 37 18.95 10.22 7.66
C MET A 37 20.27 9.66 8.20
N GLN A 38 20.61 8.40 7.90
CA GLN A 38 21.84 7.75 8.32
C GLN A 38 22.93 7.77 7.24
N LYS A 39 22.63 8.28 6.04
CA LYS A 39 23.60 8.55 4.96
C LYS A 39 24.11 9.99 5.04
#